data_AF-A0A7S2MCZ2-F1
#
_entry.id   AF-A0A7S2MCZ2-F1
#
_cell.length_a   1.000
_cell.length_b   1.000
_cell.length_c   1.000
_cell.angle_alpha   90.00
_cell.angle_beta   90.00
_cell.angle_gamma   90.00
#
_symmetry.space_group_name_H-M   'P 1'
#
loop_
_entity.id
_entity.type
_entity.pdbx_description
1 polymer ?
#
loop_
_entity_poly.entity_id
_entity_poly.type
_entity_poly.pdbx_seq_one_letter_code
_entity_poly.pdbx_strand_id
1 'polypeptide(L)'
;VMPMTGAELTHPTTHPLMKTLAGPTQAVDAEGAVRQLLLAIGENPEREGLRRTPARFIKALRELTAGSAKMSYQPLSVMFPINEVPGTLRTTGGMVVVKNIKVFSLCEHHLLPFFD
;
A
#
# COMPACT_ATOMS: atom_id res chain seq x y z
N VAL A 1 -31.27 14.07 26.38
CA VAL A 1 -29.88 14.10 26.89
C VAL A 1 -29.59 12.76 27.55
N MET A 2 -28.89 11.89 26.84
CA MET A 2 -28.18 10.72 27.40
C MET A 2 -26.80 10.72 26.70
N PRO A 3 -25.69 10.61 27.44
CA PRO A 3 -24.36 10.60 26.83
C PRO A 3 -24.10 9.18 26.31
N MET A 4 -23.98 9.03 24.99
CA MET A 4 -23.40 7.82 24.41
C MET A 4 -21.90 7.98 24.50
N THR A 5 -21.32 7.36 25.54
CA THR A 5 -19.90 7.20 25.76
C THR A 5 -19.23 6.57 24.54
N GLY A 6 -18.08 7.12 24.15
CA GLY A 6 -17.28 6.63 23.03
C GLY A 6 -16.99 5.14 23.14
N ALA A 7 -17.52 4.36 22.20
CA ALA A 7 -17.05 3.02 21.95
C ALA A 7 -15.68 3.14 21.27
N GLU A 8 -14.65 2.93 22.08
CA GLU A 8 -13.27 2.77 21.66
C GLU A 8 -13.21 1.59 20.68
N LEU A 9 -13.10 1.89 19.39
CA LEU A 9 -12.81 0.88 18.35
C LEU A 9 -11.35 0.45 18.53
N THR A 10 -11.12 -0.39 19.53
CA THR A 10 -9.88 -1.16 19.62
C THR A 10 -9.91 -2.15 18.45
N HIS A 11 -9.15 -1.83 17.41
CA HIS A 11 -8.86 -2.80 16.36
C HIS A 11 -8.23 -4.04 17.01
N PRO A 12 -8.74 -5.26 16.77
CA PRO A 12 -8.03 -6.46 17.15
C PRO A 12 -6.84 -6.63 16.20
N THR A 13 -5.73 -5.94 16.45
CA THR A 13 -4.48 -6.06 15.69
C THR A 13 -3.66 -7.29 16.06
N THR A 14 -4.24 -8.27 16.74
CA THR A 14 -3.54 -9.49 17.16
C THR A 14 -3.98 -10.69 16.34
N HIS A 15 -3.84 -10.61 15.01
CA HIS A 15 -3.77 -11.83 14.21
C HIS A 15 -2.40 -12.49 14.45
N PRO A 16 -2.31 -13.70 15.02
CA PRO A 16 -1.05 -14.31 15.47
C PRO A 16 -0.03 -14.56 14.34
N LEU A 17 -0.45 -14.55 13.08
CA LEU A 17 0.45 -14.65 11.92
C LEU A 17 1.31 -13.40 11.67
N MET A 18 0.92 -12.20 12.15
CA MET A 18 1.75 -10.99 12.01
C MET A 18 2.91 -10.93 13.02
N LYS A 19 2.85 -11.73 14.11
CA LYS A 19 3.87 -11.74 15.17
C LYS A 19 5.12 -12.55 14.78
N THR A 20 5.04 -13.37 13.73
CA THR A 20 6.11 -14.30 13.35
C THR A 20 7.09 -13.73 12.32
N LEU A 21 6.76 -12.64 11.63
CA LEU A 21 7.67 -12.02 10.65
C LEU A 21 8.63 -10.99 11.28
N ALA A 22 8.48 -10.70 12.57
CA ALA A 22 9.36 -9.82 13.34
C ALA A 22 10.51 -10.59 14.03
N GLY A 23 10.94 -11.73 13.47
CA GLY A 23 12.24 -12.32 13.82
C GLY A 23 13.39 -11.41 13.34
N PRO A 24 14.64 -11.62 13.78
CA PRO A 24 15.77 -10.85 13.27
C PRO A 24 15.80 -11.01 11.75
N THR A 25 15.44 -9.96 11.03
CA THR A 25 15.50 -9.91 9.57
C THR A 25 16.94 -10.20 9.22
N GLN A 26 17.24 -11.42 8.77
CA GLN A 26 18.51 -11.72 8.15
C GLN A 26 18.64 -10.65 7.06
N ALA A 27 19.68 -9.82 7.12
CA ALA A 27 19.88 -8.77 6.14
C ALA A 27 20.14 -9.45 4.79
N VAL A 28 19.08 -9.69 4.02
CA VAL A 28 19.16 -10.32 2.71
C VAL A 28 19.83 -9.32 1.77
N ASP A 29 20.86 -9.76 1.05
CA ASP A 29 21.42 -9.01 -0.08
C ASP A 29 20.39 -8.98 -1.22
N ALA A 30 19.47 -8.02 -1.14
CA ALA A 30 18.35 -7.89 -2.05
C ALA A 30 18.80 -7.53 -3.48
N GLU A 31 19.85 -6.71 -3.63
CA GLU A 31 20.39 -6.38 -4.95
C GLU A 31 21.12 -7.59 -5.55
N GLY A 32 21.88 -8.34 -4.74
CA GLY A 32 22.46 -9.61 -5.15
C GLY A 32 21.42 -10.61 -5.66
N ALA A 33 20.27 -10.72 -4.97
CA ALA A 33 19.18 -11.58 -5.42
C ALA A 33 18.62 -11.18 -6.80
N VAL A 34 18.43 -9.88 -7.05
CA VAL A 34 17.98 -9.39 -8.37
C VAL A 34 19.05 -9.63 -9.43
N ARG A 35 20.34 -9.51 -9.08
CA ARG A 35 21.42 -9.86 -9.99
C ARG A 35 21.40 -11.34 -10.38
N GLN A 36 21.13 -12.24 -9.44
CA GLN A 36 20.95 -13.66 -9.73
C GLN A 36 19.73 -13.91 -10.60
N LEU A 37 18.62 -13.20 -10.38
CA LEU A 37 17.44 -13.27 -11.24
C LEU A 37 17.76 -12.90 -12.69
N LEU A 38 18.51 -11.81 -12.92
CA LEU A 38 18.94 -11.39 -14.25
C LEU A 38 19.78 -12.48 -14.94
N LEU A 39 20.71 -13.09 -14.22
CA LEU A 39 21.50 -14.22 -14.75
C LEU A 39 20.61 -15.42 -15.09
N ALA A 40 19.64 -15.74 -14.23
CA ALA A 40 18.73 -16.88 -14.41
C ALA A 40 17.84 -16.74 -15.66
N ILE A 41 17.51 -15.51 -16.07
CA ILE A 41 16.75 -15.24 -17.30
C ILE A 41 17.64 -15.03 -18.54
N GLY A 42 18.95 -15.24 -18.43
CA GLY A 42 19.90 -15.12 -19.54
C GLY A 42 20.37 -13.69 -19.85
N GLU A 43 20.12 -12.73 -18.96
CA GLU A 43 20.63 -11.36 -19.11
C GLU A 43 22.07 -11.23 -18.59
N ASN A 44 22.82 -10.25 -19.12
CA ASN A 44 24.14 -9.87 -18.62
C ASN A 44 24.03 -8.66 -17.66
N PRO A 45 24.17 -8.83 -16.33
CA PRO A 45 24.05 -7.72 -15.38
C PRO A 45 25.12 -6.64 -15.53
N GLU A 46 26.25 -6.94 -16.19
CA GLU A 46 27.36 -5.99 -16.42
C GLU A 46 27.13 -5.05 -17.60
N ARG A 47 26.09 -5.27 -18.41
CA ARG A 47 25.79 -4.35 -19.53
C ARG A 47 25.34 -3.00 -18.99
N GLU A 48 25.71 -1.93 -19.70
CA GLU A 48 25.49 -0.53 -19.28
C GLU A 48 24.07 -0.29 -18.73
N GLY A 49 23.04 -0.79 -19.43
CA GLY A 49 21.64 -0.62 -19.04
C GLY A 49 21.22 -1.36 -17.75
N LEU A 50 21.92 -2.42 -17.35
CA LEU A 50 21.54 -3.27 -16.22
C LEU A 50 22.37 -3.11 -14.96
N ARG A 51 23.54 -2.46 -15.01
CA ARG A 51 24.40 -2.28 -13.83
C ARG A 51 23.68 -1.70 -12.62
N ARG A 52 22.73 -0.77 -12.86
CA ARG A 52 21.90 -0.17 -11.82
C ARG A 52 20.50 -0.77 -11.69
N THR A 53 20.16 -1.79 -12.47
CA THR A 53 18.83 -2.44 -12.40
C THR A 53 18.57 -3.07 -11.04
N PRO A 54 19.50 -3.80 -10.37
CA PRO A 54 19.26 -4.34 -9.04
C PRO A 54 18.80 -3.29 -8.02
N ALA A 55 19.54 -2.20 -7.88
CA ALA A 55 19.19 -1.08 -7.01
C ALA A 55 17.82 -0.46 -7.38
N ARG A 56 17.57 -0.22 -8.67
CA ARG A 56 16.28 0.34 -9.14
C ARG A 56 15.10 -0.60 -8.88
N PHE A 57 15.29 -1.89 -9.09
CA PHE A 57 14.26 -2.91 -8.91
C PHE A 57 13.83 -2.98 -7.43
N ILE A 58 14.81 -3.07 -6.52
CA ILE A 58 14.52 -3.10 -5.08
C ILE A 58 13.89 -1.79 -4.60
N LYS A 59 14.35 -0.63 -5.10
CA LYS A 59 13.73 0.66 -4.79
C LYS A 59 12.27 0.69 -5.24
N ALA A 60 11.99 0.31 -6.48
CA ALA A 60 10.63 0.28 -7.02
C ALA A 60 9.72 -0.69 -6.27
N LEU A 61 10.22 -1.90 -5.96
CA LEU A 61 9.45 -2.88 -5.21
C LEU A 61 9.06 -2.36 -3.82
N ARG A 62 9.99 -1.71 -3.10
CA ARG A 62 9.71 -1.08 -1.80
C ARG A 62 8.66 0.02 -1.89
N GLU A 63 8.70 0.84 -2.95
CA GLU A 63 7.71 1.89 -3.18
C GLU A 63 6.33 1.30 -3.45
N LEU A 64 6.25 0.29 -4.32
CA LEU A 64 5.00 -0.38 -4.69
C LEU A 64 4.37 -1.15 -3.53
N THR A 65 5.17 -1.65 -2.58
CA THR A 65 4.69 -2.38 -1.40
C THR A 65 4.68 -1.55 -0.11
N ALA A 66 4.92 -0.24 -0.18
CA ALA A 66 5.03 0.62 1.00
C ALA A 66 3.73 0.68 1.84
N GLY A 67 2.57 0.50 1.20
CA GLY A 67 1.27 0.47 1.86
C GLY A 67 1.10 -0.68 2.86
N SER A 68 1.65 -1.86 2.57
CA SER A 68 1.51 -3.05 3.43
C SER A 68 2.36 -2.97 4.71
N ALA A 69 3.46 -2.20 4.68
CA ALA A 69 4.35 -2.00 5.83
C ALA A 69 3.95 -0.81 6.72
N LYS A 70 3.20 0.15 6.18
CA LYS A 70 2.69 1.32 6.90
C LYS A 70 1.21 1.12 7.22
N MET A 71 0.92 0.39 8.30
CA MET A 71 -0.41 0.35 8.94
C MET A 71 -0.82 1.72 9.55
N SER A 72 -0.02 2.76 9.38
CA SER A 72 -0.37 4.14 9.74
C SER A 72 -1.10 4.78 8.56
N TYR A 73 -2.36 4.39 8.38
CA TYR A 73 -3.30 5.19 7.62
C TYR A 73 -3.49 6.49 8.41
N GLN A 74 -2.76 7.55 8.04
CA GLN A 74 -3.07 8.91 8.48
C GLN A 74 -4.19 9.38 7.56
N PRO A 75 -5.46 9.38 7.98
CA PRO A 75 -6.51 9.89 7.12
C PRO A 75 -6.21 11.35 6.79
N LEU A 76 -6.30 11.71 5.51
CA LEU A 76 -6.42 13.11 5.09
C LEU A 76 -7.73 13.65 5.70
N SER A 77 -7.66 14.22 6.90
CA SER A 77 -8.81 14.65 7.68
C SER A 77 -9.22 16.07 7.29
N VAL A 78 -9.87 16.18 6.12
CA VAL A 78 -10.67 17.35 5.76
C VAL A 78 -12.13 16.91 5.74
N MET A 79 -12.95 17.48 6.62
CA MET A 79 -14.37 17.15 6.77
C MET A 79 -15.20 18.42 6.58
N PHE A 80 -16.33 18.31 5.87
CA PHE A 80 -17.26 19.41 5.66
C PHE A 80 -18.60 19.12 6.34
N PRO A 81 -19.20 20.09 7.05
CA PRO A 81 -20.54 19.93 7.60
C PRO A 81 -21.57 19.87 6.46
N ILE A 82 -22.39 18.82 6.48
CA ILE A 82 -23.39 18.52 5.43
C ILE A 82 -24.51 19.58 5.37
N ASN A 83 -24.67 20.37 6.43
CA ASN A 83 -25.85 21.23 6.65
C ASN A 83 -25.71 22.67 6.10
N GLU A 84 -24.55 23.05 5.53
CA GLU A 84 -24.23 24.46 5.23
C GLU A 84 -24.01 24.77 3.74
N VAL A 85 -24.25 23.82 2.82
CA VAL A 85 -24.06 24.05 1.38
C VAL A 85 -25.32 24.69 0.77
N PRO A 86 -25.31 25.97 0.33
CA PRO A 86 -26.47 26.59 -0.28
C PRO A 86 -26.78 25.94 -1.63
N GLY A 87 -28.04 25.54 -1.86
CA GLY A 87 -28.48 24.92 -3.11
C GLY A 87 -28.46 23.39 -3.13
N THR A 88 -28.09 22.72 -2.04
CA THR A 88 -28.29 21.28 -1.90
C THR A 88 -29.69 20.98 -1.34
N LEU A 89 -30.36 19.98 -1.93
CA LEU A 89 -31.63 19.47 -1.44
C LEU A 89 -31.46 19.06 0.03
N ARG A 90 -32.45 19.39 0.88
CA ARG A 90 -32.57 18.96 2.29
C ARG A 90 -32.79 17.45 2.43
N THR A 91 -32.02 16.64 1.73
CA THR A 91 -32.09 15.17 1.73
C THR A 91 -30.81 14.63 2.36
N THR A 92 -30.80 14.57 3.68
CA THR A 92 -29.94 13.65 4.42
C THR A 92 -30.26 12.23 3.95
N GLY A 93 -29.38 11.60 3.17
CA GLY A 93 -29.50 10.17 2.81
C GLY A 93 -29.09 9.74 1.39
N GLY A 94 -28.60 10.64 0.52
CA GLY A 94 -28.16 10.26 -0.83
C GLY A 94 -26.80 9.55 -0.87
N MET A 95 -26.59 8.66 -1.86
CA MET A 95 -25.30 8.01 -2.12
C MET A 95 -24.33 8.99 -2.78
N VAL A 96 -23.13 9.15 -2.21
CA VAL A 96 -22.00 9.83 -2.86
C VAL A 96 -21.16 8.78 -3.56
N VAL A 97 -20.91 8.95 -4.85
CA VAL A 97 -20.08 8.02 -5.63
C VAL A 97 -18.92 8.76 -6.25
N VAL A 98 -17.71 8.29 -5.96
CA VAL A 98 -16.48 8.72 -6.63
C VAL A 98 -16.09 7.62 -7.62
N LYS A 99 -16.01 7.95 -8.90
CA LYS A 99 -15.66 7.03 -9.99
C LYS A 99 -14.37 7.48 -10.67
N ASN A 100 -13.81 6.61 -11.50
CA ASN A 100 -12.59 6.86 -12.29
C ASN A 100 -11.35 7.15 -11.43
N ILE A 101 -11.25 6.48 -10.27
CA ILE A 101 -10.03 6.48 -9.46
C ILE A 101 -9.08 5.49 -10.13
N LYS A 102 -7.92 5.98 -10.58
CA LYS A 102 -6.88 5.13 -11.15
C LYS A 102 -6.23 4.32 -10.03
N VAL A 103 -6.21 3.01 -10.18
CA VAL A 103 -5.55 2.12 -9.21
C VAL A 103 -4.41 1.38 -9.90
N PHE A 104 -3.26 1.37 -9.23
CA PHE A 104 -2.09 0.59 -9.63
C PHE A 104 -1.71 -0.31 -8.47
N SER A 105 -1.52 -1.60 -8.73
CA SER A 105 -1.13 -2.56 -7.71
C SER A 105 -0.29 -3.68 -8.33
N LEU A 106 0.25 -4.54 -7.47
CA LEU A 106 0.97 -5.75 -7.85
C LEU A 106 0.13 -6.97 -7.48
N CYS A 107 -0.04 -7.90 -8.41
CA CYS A 107 -0.69 -9.17 -8.13
C CYS A 107 0.26 -10.04 -7.30
N GLU A 108 -0.15 -10.51 -6.12
CA GLU A 108 0.71 -11.33 -5.24
C GLU A 108 1.15 -12.66 -5.88
N HIS A 109 0.37 -13.21 -6.81
CA HIS A 109 0.67 -14.50 -7.44
C HIS A 109 1.86 -14.43 -8.40
N HIS A 110 2.09 -13.26 -8.99
CA HIS A 110 3.07 -13.11 -10.08
C HIS A 110 4.03 -11.93 -9.86
N LEU A 111 3.73 -11.06 -8.90
CA LEU A 111 4.38 -9.76 -8.70
C LEU A 111 4.41 -8.90 -9.97
N LEU A 112 3.40 -9.07 -10.83
CA LEU A 112 3.21 -8.26 -12.03
C LEU A 112 2.21 -7.14 -11.76
N PRO A 113 2.39 -5.96 -12.39
CA PRO A 113 1.44 -4.87 -12.30
C PRO A 113 0.06 -5.27 -12.83
N PHE A 114 -0.99 -4.83 -12.14
CA PHE A 114 -2.33 -4.74 -12.69
C PHE A 114 -2.88 -3.33 -12.48
N PHE A 115 -3.76 -2.91 -13.37
CA PHE A 115 -4.28 -1.55 -13.46
C PHE A 115 -5.79 -1.59 -13.73
N ASP A 116 -6.52 -0.69 -13.06
CA ASP A 116 -7.97 -0.47 -13.17
C ASP A 116 -8.27 1.04 -13.20
#